data_AF-A0A815IW06-F1
#
_entry.id   AF-A0A815IW06-F1
#
_cell.length_a   1.000
_cell.length_b   1.000
_cell.length_c   1.000
_cell.angle_alpha   90.00
_cell.angle_beta   90.00
_cell.angle_gamma   90.00
#
_symmetry.space_group_name_H-M   'P 1'
#
loop_
_entity.id
_entity.type
_entity.pdbx_description
1 polymer ?
#
loop_
_entity_poly.entity_id
_entity_poly.type
_entity_poly.pdbx_seq_one_letter_code
_entity_poly.pdbx_strand_id
1 'polypeptide(L)'
;MRYLRLRLRSTILFSLTTLSLFCLLTFHTLLWSTAELDKQDRIAKAPKSPDGISFFSALNQENIYDLKATKSIKLTNHYSHITRQRIDELFQLVRHARNDQIDSFNIKKYYPLDSTWNFKRFVEQRSQNVNNDTNTHTDTADSVGMKMNNSKLQVNFTTAEKTMNEYDKKQLRYFIHYELHKWKQEHFDDKSVSLADIMHDALAQDEPQILNTTWFQYIKTVTNFHIYNPHSPEFKNLLKILRYGQIFEANEMSQGTQIKVVLNLPSGFQAVLKPYRVPRNYQTLPDHFYFSDIERHHAEIAAFHVDKILGFNRVPPVIGRFLNITSDIREKATEELAKTFFISPANNTCFRGHCSYYCDTSHAVCGKPGDRLEGSVQVLLPRPPEINWQKITHPYRRSYSSLRQAKWESNENYCYESVMIDEDYHNRLLLDMMDLSAFDFLIGNLDRHHMMRINSFGTNTGLVHLDNGRSFGRYDSDDLSILSPIRQCCFFRYTTFARLYRVYQQGLSKLVSESLKTNEALQMILVDEHLIAIDRRLEILFAHLDTCIKTYTVKGVMIDDGID
;
A
#
# COMPACT_ATOMS: atom_id res chain seq x y z
N MET A 1 24.80 70.90 -51.70
CA MET A 1 26.01 70.11 -51.38
C MET A 1 25.99 69.37 -50.02
N ARG A 2 25.31 69.86 -48.96
CA ARG A 2 25.17 69.08 -47.69
C ARG A 2 24.29 67.83 -47.79
N TYR A 3 23.26 67.84 -48.64
CA TYR A 3 22.33 66.71 -48.78
C TYR A 3 22.93 65.48 -49.53
N LEU A 4 23.87 65.69 -50.45
CA LEU A 4 24.55 64.58 -51.15
C LEU A 4 25.56 63.82 -50.26
N ARG A 5 26.19 64.51 -49.28
CA ARG A 5 27.15 63.87 -48.36
C ARG A 5 26.49 62.97 -47.30
N LEU A 6 25.20 63.18 -46.99
CA LEU A 6 24.46 62.35 -46.04
C LEU A 6 23.93 61.06 -46.67
N ARG A 7 23.54 61.06 -47.96
CA ARG A 7 23.12 59.84 -48.66
C ARG A 7 24.28 58.87 -48.93
N LEU A 8 25.45 59.36 -49.34
CA LEU A 8 26.63 58.51 -49.60
C LEU A 8 27.19 57.83 -48.34
N ARG A 9 27.11 58.48 -47.16
CA ARG A 9 27.53 57.83 -45.89
C ARG A 9 26.60 56.71 -45.47
N SER A 10 25.30 56.82 -45.77
CA SER A 10 24.32 55.77 -45.44
C SER A 10 24.51 54.51 -46.28
N THR A 11 24.80 54.65 -47.58
CA THR A 11 25.00 53.49 -48.47
C THR A 11 26.31 52.76 -48.19
N ILE A 12 27.39 53.49 -47.91
CA ILE A 12 28.68 52.89 -47.55
C ILE A 12 28.59 52.16 -46.20
N LEU A 13 27.91 52.77 -45.20
CA LEU A 13 27.73 52.13 -43.90
C LEU A 13 26.86 50.87 -44.01
N PHE A 14 25.81 50.90 -44.81
CA PHE A 14 24.96 49.72 -45.06
C PHE A 14 25.71 48.61 -45.81
N SER A 15 26.59 48.98 -46.75
CA SER A 15 27.43 48.01 -47.48
C SER A 15 28.47 47.38 -46.57
N LEU A 16 29.07 48.15 -45.65
CA LEU A 16 30.04 47.64 -44.69
C LEU A 16 29.39 46.75 -43.62
N THR A 17 28.19 47.08 -43.15
CA THR A 17 27.48 46.23 -42.18
C THR A 17 27.00 44.93 -42.80
N THR A 18 26.50 44.96 -44.04
CA THR A 18 26.10 43.74 -44.76
C THR A 18 27.31 42.84 -45.07
N LEU A 19 28.45 43.41 -45.47
CA LEU A 19 29.68 42.65 -45.69
C LEU A 19 30.21 42.03 -44.38
N SER A 20 30.15 42.77 -43.26
CA SER A 20 30.52 42.25 -41.94
C SER A 20 29.60 41.09 -41.50
N LEU A 21 28.29 41.21 -41.74
CA LEU A 21 27.34 40.14 -41.43
C LEU A 21 27.59 38.88 -42.27
N PHE A 22 27.93 39.05 -43.56
CA PHE A 22 28.28 37.94 -44.45
C PHE A 22 29.59 37.28 -44.06
N CYS A 23 30.60 38.07 -43.65
CA CYS A 23 31.84 37.55 -43.08
C CYS A 23 31.59 36.78 -41.78
N LEU A 24 30.71 37.26 -40.90
CA LEU A 24 30.37 36.55 -39.66
C LEU A 24 29.61 35.24 -39.94
N LEU A 25 28.69 35.22 -40.91
CA LEU A 25 27.97 34.01 -41.29
C LEU A 25 28.90 32.97 -41.95
N THR A 26 29.82 33.42 -42.81
CA THR A 26 30.81 32.55 -43.44
C THR A 26 31.81 32.02 -42.41
N PHE A 27 32.25 32.84 -41.46
CA PHE A 27 33.11 32.39 -40.35
C PHE A 27 32.39 31.41 -39.43
N HIS A 28 31.10 31.64 -39.15
CA HIS A 28 30.31 30.72 -38.32
C HIS A 28 30.05 29.38 -39.02
N THR A 29 29.83 29.37 -40.33
CA THR A 29 29.69 28.11 -41.12
C THR A 29 31.02 27.36 -41.28
N LEU A 30 32.15 28.07 -41.37
CA LEU A 30 33.50 27.48 -41.30
C LEU A 30 33.82 26.89 -39.91
N LEU A 31 33.44 27.59 -38.84
CA LEU A 31 33.59 27.06 -37.47
C LEU A 31 32.64 25.88 -37.20
N TRP A 32 31.43 25.89 -37.76
CA TRP A 32 30.50 24.77 -37.61
C TRP A 32 30.92 23.54 -38.41
N SER A 33 31.44 23.73 -39.63
CA SER A 33 31.98 22.63 -40.44
C SER A 33 33.26 22.03 -39.87
N THR A 34 34.15 22.84 -39.29
CA THR A 34 35.35 22.34 -38.60
C THR A 34 35.01 21.63 -37.28
N ALA A 35 34.00 22.10 -36.54
CA ALA A 35 33.50 21.40 -35.35
C ALA A 35 32.81 20.07 -35.70
N GLU A 36 32.09 19.99 -36.83
CA GLU A 36 31.44 18.75 -37.25
C GLU A 36 32.44 17.73 -37.82
N LEU A 37 33.51 18.19 -38.49
CA LEU A 37 34.62 17.33 -38.92
C LEU A 37 35.42 16.77 -37.73
N ASP A 38 35.66 17.57 -36.69
CA ASP A 38 36.35 17.12 -35.48
C ASP A 38 35.45 16.19 -34.62
N LYS A 39 34.13 16.32 -34.73
CA LYS A 39 33.16 15.38 -34.15
C LYS A 39 33.11 14.06 -34.91
N GLN A 40 33.19 14.08 -36.24
CA GLN A 40 33.26 12.87 -37.07
C GLN A 40 34.57 12.09 -36.86
N ASP A 41 35.71 12.75 -36.68
CA ASP A 41 37.00 12.07 -36.44
C ASP A 41 37.10 11.46 -35.02
N ARG A 42 36.38 12.02 -34.04
CA ARG A 42 36.21 11.42 -32.69
C ARG A 42 35.25 10.23 -32.69
N ILE A 43 34.24 10.21 -33.56
CA ILE A 43 33.35 9.05 -33.75
C ILE A 43 34.08 7.92 -34.50
N ALA A 44 34.94 8.25 -35.46
CA ALA A 44 35.74 7.27 -36.22
C ALA A 44 36.83 6.55 -35.40
N LYS A 45 37.24 7.11 -34.25
CA LYS A 45 38.26 6.55 -33.34
C LYS A 45 37.68 5.93 -32.05
N ALA A 46 36.37 5.84 -31.93
CA ALA A 46 35.73 5.07 -30.85
C ALA A 46 35.94 3.56 -31.06
N PRO A 47 36.12 2.75 -30.00
CA PRO A 47 36.36 1.32 -30.14
C PRO A 47 35.23 0.65 -30.91
N LYS A 48 35.60 -0.13 -31.94
CA LYS A 48 34.65 -0.89 -32.76
C LYS A 48 33.86 -1.86 -31.87
N SER A 49 32.56 -1.60 -31.75
CA SER A 49 31.54 -2.59 -31.39
C SER A 49 31.76 -3.88 -32.19
N PRO A 50 31.50 -5.07 -31.63
CA PRO A 50 31.48 -6.30 -32.42
C PRO A 50 30.48 -6.18 -33.56
N ASP A 51 30.81 -6.78 -34.68
CA ASP A 51 30.06 -6.75 -35.93
C ASP A 51 28.59 -7.17 -35.74
N GLY A 52 27.69 -6.24 -36.10
CA GLY A 52 26.43 -6.50 -36.80
C GLY A 52 25.38 -7.40 -36.15
N ILE A 53 24.62 -6.85 -35.19
CA ILE A 53 23.21 -7.24 -35.02
C ILE A 53 22.38 -6.15 -35.71
N SER A 54 21.78 -6.49 -36.84
CA SER A 54 20.83 -5.61 -37.55
C SER A 54 19.71 -5.14 -36.62
N PHE A 55 19.31 -3.88 -36.69
CA PHE A 55 18.16 -3.34 -35.94
C PHE A 55 16.89 -4.21 -36.14
N PHE A 56 16.73 -4.83 -37.30
CA PHE A 56 15.63 -5.77 -37.59
C PHE A 56 15.87 -7.20 -37.08
N SER A 57 17.12 -7.59 -36.79
CA SER A 57 17.38 -8.87 -36.13
C SER A 57 17.04 -8.85 -34.63
N ALA A 58 16.97 -7.67 -34.00
CA ALA A 58 16.44 -7.52 -32.64
C ALA A 58 14.90 -7.65 -32.56
N LEU A 59 14.19 -7.45 -33.68
CA LEU A 59 12.74 -7.66 -33.78
C LEU A 59 12.36 -9.13 -34.03
N ASN A 60 13.33 -9.96 -34.44
CA ASN A 60 13.17 -11.40 -34.66
C ASN A 60 13.84 -12.26 -33.59
N GLN A 61 14.39 -11.67 -32.53
CA GLN A 61 14.74 -12.42 -31.33
C GLN A 61 13.43 -12.75 -30.60
N GLU A 62 13.16 -14.04 -30.38
CA GLU A 62 12.20 -14.44 -29.36
C GLU A 62 12.55 -13.64 -28.10
N ASN A 63 11.55 -12.90 -27.59
CA ASN A 63 11.59 -12.05 -26.40
C ASN A 63 12.91 -12.14 -25.63
N ILE A 64 13.65 -11.03 -25.50
CA ILE A 64 14.74 -10.91 -24.51
C ILE A 64 14.23 -11.18 -23.07
N TYR A 65 12.90 -11.22 -22.89
CA TYR A 65 12.19 -11.87 -21.79
C TYR A 65 11.86 -13.34 -22.08
N ASP A 66 12.85 -14.15 -22.45
CA ASP A 66 12.65 -15.60 -22.52
C ASP A 66 12.43 -16.10 -21.09
N LEU A 67 11.16 -16.19 -20.70
CA LEU A 67 10.68 -16.73 -19.43
C LEU A 67 11.08 -18.20 -19.23
N LYS A 68 11.75 -18.85 -20.20
CA LYS A 68 12.32 -20.19 -20.07
C LYS A 68 13.81 -20.22 -19.73
N ALA A 69 14.51 -19.09 -19.75
CA ALA A 69 15.93 -19.02 -19.39
C ALA A 69 16.17 -18.87 -17.87
N THR A 70 15.13 -18.60 -17.08
CA THR A 70 15.21 -18.79 -15.63
C THR A 70 15.19 -20.29 -15.38
N LYS A 71 16.38 -20.90 -15.32
CA LYS A 71 16.57 -22.17 -14.60
C LYS A 71 15.74 -22.02 -13.34
N SER A 72 14.73 -22.87 -13.16
CA SER A 72 13.98 -22.98 -11.93
C SER A 72 15.00 -23.09 -10.80
N ILE A 73 15.33 -21.95 -10.20
CA ILE A 73 15.88 -21.92 -8.87
C ILE A 73 14.67 -22.40 -8.09
N LYS A 74 14.61 -23.70 -7.83
CA LYS A 74 13.88 -24.19 -6.68
C LYS A 74 14.44 -23.38 -5.52
N LEU A 75 13.77 -22.28 -5.19
CA LEU A 75 13.93 -21.61 -3.92
C LEU A 75 13.42 -22.61 -2.90
N THR A 76 14.31 -23.53 -2.51
CA THR A 76 14.26 -24.16 -1.21
C THR A 76 14.59 -23.07 -0.20
N ASN A 77 13.67 -22.12 -0.02
CA ASN A 77 13.53 -21.50 1.28
C ASN A 77 13.18 -22.68 2.19
N HIS A 78 14.16 -23.13 2.96
CA HIS A 78 13.92 -24.11 4.02
C HIS A 78 13.05 -23.44 5.07
N TYR A 79 11.74 -23.35 4.79
CA TYR A 79 10.76 -23.02 5.79
C TYR A 79 10.76 -24.15 6.80
N SER A 80 10.71 -23.83 8.10
CA SER A 80 10.28 -24.83 9.07
C SER A 80 8.82 -25.14 8.74
N HIS A 81 8.58 -26.19 7.96
CA HIS A 81 7.22 -26.65 7.67
C HIS A 81 6.54 -26.99 9.00
N ILE A 82 5.60 -26.14 9.42
CA ILE A 82 4.72 -26.47 10.53
C ILE A 82 3.75 -27.52 10.04
N THR A 83 3.65 -28.65 10.74
CA THR A 83 2.74 -29.72 10.32
C THR A 83 1.31 -29.35 10.66
N ARG A 84 0.34 -29.89 9.92
CA ARG A 84 -1.08 -29.77 10.26
C ARG A 84 -1.36 -30.18 11.71
N GLN A 85 -0.76 -31.30 12.14
CA GLN A 85 -0.85 -31.76 13.52
C GLN A 85 -0.37 -30.68 14.51
N ARG A 86 0.76 -30.02 14.23
CA ARG A 86 1.27 -28.96 15.11
C ARG A 86 0.35 -27.73 15.13
N ILE A 87 -0.29 -27.37 14.02
CA ILE A 87 -1.30 -26.30 13.97
C ILE A 87 -2.52 -26.69 14.83
N ASP A 88 -3.00 -27.92 14.74
CA ASP A 88 -4.12 -28.43 15.55
C ASP A 88 -3.78 -28.42 17.04
N GLU A 89 -2.57 -28.89 17.41
CA GLU A 89 -2.05 -28.82 18.78
C GLU A 89 -1.94 -27.38 19.29
N LEU A 90 -1.43 -26.47 18.45
CA LEU A 90 -1.31 -25.05 18.78
C LEU A 90 -2.69 -24.44 19.06
N PHE A 91 -3.70 -24.78 18.25
CA PHE A 91 -5.05 -24.32 18.47
C PHE A 91 -5.65 -24.87 19.78
N GLN A 92 -5.45 -26.15 20.09
CA GLN A 92 -5.92 -26.71 21.36
C GLN A 92 -5.23 -26.06 22.57
N LEU A 93 -3.92 -25.79 22.46
CA LEU A 93 -3.15 -25.09 23.48
C LEU A 93 -3.68 -23.67 23.72
N VAL A 94 -3.94 -22.92 22.64
CA VAL A 94 -4.50 -21.56 22.71
C VAL A 94 -5.91 -21.56 23.30
N ARG A 95 -6.75 -22.50 22.87
CA ARG A 95 -8.13 -22.64 23.37
C ARG A 95 -8.18 -23.02 24.85
N HIS A 96 -7.36 -23.98 25.30
CA HIS A 96 -7.30 -24.36 26.72
C HIS A 96 -6.87 -23.16 27.59
N ALA A 97 -5.85 -22.42 27.15
CA ALA A 97 -5.38 -21.26 27.89
C ALA A 97 -6.45 -20.15 28.04
N ARG A 98 -7.35 -19.98 27.06
CA ARG A 98 -8.51 -19.08 27.16
C ARG A 98 -9.56 -19.61 28.15
N ASN A 99 -9.86 -20.91 28.15
CA ASN A 99 -10.84 -21.49 29.07
C ASN A 99 -10.38 -21.44 30.53
N ASP A 100 -9.08 -21.57 30.79
CA ASP A 100 -8.49 -21.38 32.12
C ASP A 100 -8.59 -19.91 32.63
N GLN A 101 -9.04 -18.96 31.79
CA GLN A 101 -9.10 -17.52 32.05
C GLN A 101 -10.49 -16.96 32.42
N ILE A 102 -11.44 -17.78 32.88
CA ILE A 102 -12.71 -17.24 33.44
C ILE A 102 -12.49 -16.38 34.72
N ASP A 103 -11.28 -16.32 35.27
CA ASP A 103 -10.94 -15.45 36.40
C ASP A 103 -10.27 -14.12 35.94
N SER A 104 -11.07 -13.24 35.33
CA SER A 104 -10.68 -11.93 34.82
C SER A 104 -10.16 -10.95 35.89
N PHE A 105 -10.27 -11.30 37.18
CA PHE A 105 -9.98 -10.42 38.31
C PHE A 105 -8.51 -10.41 38.79
N ASN A 106 -7.62 -11.25 38.23
CA ASN A 106 -6.26 -11.39 38.78
C ASN A 106 -5.14 -11.14 37.75
N ILE A 107 -5.23 -10.06 36.96
CA ILE A 107 -4.17 -9.72 35.99
C ILE A 107 -2.80 -9.51 36.66
N LYS A 108 -2.78 -9.00 37.90
CA LYS A 108 -1.55 -8.81 38.69
C LYS A 108 -0.82 -10.11 39.02
N LYS A 109 -1.54 -11.25 39.07
CA LYS A 109 -0.92 -12.57 39.23
C LYS A 109 -0.15 -13.01 37.98
N TYR A 110 -0.63 -12.64 36.79
CA TYR A 110 -0.05 -13.07 35.53
C TYR A 110 1.02 -12.11 35.00
N TYR A 111 0.87 -10.81 35.27
CA TYR A 111 1.79 -9.76 34.86
C TYR A 111 2.18 -8.90 36.07
N PRO A 112 3.00 -9.43 36.99
CA PRO A 112 3.42 -8.71 38.18
C PRO A 112 4.41 -7.61 37.81
N LEU A 113 3.89 -6.39 37.67
CA LEU A 113 4.73 -5.19 37.55
C LEU A 113 5.49 -4.96 38.85
N ASP A 114 6.80 -4.74 38.73
CA ASP A 114 7.63 -4.35 39.88
C ASP A 114 7.17 -2.98 40.38
N SER A 115 6.90 -2.86 41.69
CA SER A 115 6.47 -1.61 42.32
C SER A 115 7.44 -0.43 42.13
N THR A 116 8.72 -0.72 41.84
CA THR A 116 9.77 0.28 41.60
C THR A 116 9.89 0.67 40.13
N TRP A 117 9.31 -0.11 39.22
CA TRP A 117 9.32 0.16 37.79
C TRP A 117 8.17 1.11 37.41
N ASN A 118 8.47 2.14 36.62
CA ASN A 118 7.49 3.14 36.21
C ASN A 118 7.69 3.50 34.74
N PHE A 119 6.65 3.32 33.94
CA PHE A 119 6.68 3.56 32.49
C PHE A 119 7.13 4.98 32.15
N LYS A 120 6.53 6.01 32.75
CA LYS A 120 6.87 7.40 32.45
C LYS A 120 8.35 7.70 32.75
N ARG A 121 8.84 7.30 33.92
CA ARG A 121 10.25 7.45 34.29
C ARG A 121 11.18 6.69 33.33
N PHE A 122 10.79 5.47 32.95
CA PHE A 122 11.53 4.65 31.99
C PHE A 122 11.65 5.34 30.63
N VAL A 123 10.56 5.88 30.09
CA VAL A 123 10.55 6.62 28.82
C VAL A 123 11.36 7.92 28.93
N GLU A 124 11.18 8.70 30.00
CA GLU A 124 11.93 9.95 30.24
C GLU A 124 13.45 9.70 30.29
N GLN A 125 13.90 8.66 30.98
CA GLN A 125 15.31 8.28 31.04
C GLN A 125 15.88 7.95 29.66
N ARG A 126 15.09 7.30 28.79
CA ARG A 126 15.52 7.02 27.42
C ARG A 126 15.56 8.28 26.56
N SER A 127 14.59 9.18 26.66
CA SER A 127 14.58 10.45 25.93
C SER A 127 15.74 11.37 26.34
N GLN A 128 16.10 11.39 27.63
CA GLN A 128 17.26 12.16 28.12
C GLN A 128 18.59 11.60 27.62
N ASN A 129 18.72 10.27 27.54
CA ASN A 129 19.93 9.63 27.00
C ASN A 129 20.10 9.93 25.49
N VAL A 130 19.01 9.95 24.73
CA VAL A 130 19.05 10.34 23.30
C VAL A 130 19.44 11.81 23.14
N ASN A 131 18.92 12.71 24.00
CA ASN A 131 19.24 14.15 23.94
C ASN A 131 20.69 14.48 24.35
N ASN A 132 21.30 13.67 25.20
CA ASN A 132 22.72 13.82 25.55
C ASN A 132 23.65 13.38 24.41
N ASP A 133 23.23 12.43 23.58
CA ASP A 133 23.97 12.01 22.39
C ASP A 133 23.74 12.97 21.19
N THR A 134 22.55 13.57 21.05
CA THR A 134 22.24 14.51 19.95
C THR A 134 22.79 15.93 20.15
N ASN A 135 23.25 16.29 21.35
CA ASN A 135 24.00 17.54 21.56
C ASN A 135 25.39 17.58 20.89
N THR A 136 25.74 16.58 20.07
CA THR A 136 26.91 16.61 19.18
C THR A 136 26.58 16.62 17.68
N HIS A 137 25.32 16.57 17.25
CA HIS A 137 24.96 16.64 15.84
C HIS A 137 23.66 17.40 15.58
N THR A 138 23.82 18.64 15.13
CA THR A 138 22.75 19.48 14.56
C THR A 138 22.48 19.08 13.11
N ASP A 139 21.36 18.41 12.84
CA ASP A 139 20.81 18.31 11.49
C ASP A 139 19.60 19.25 11.35
N THR A 140 19.75 20.25 10.48
CA THR A 140 18.69 21.18 10.05
C THR A 140 17.85 20.57 8.93
N ALA A 141 16.55 20.88 8.97
CA ALA A 141 15.52 20.47 8.04
C ALA A 141 15.78 20.80 6.55
N ASP A 142 15.19 19.96 5.70
CA ASP A 142 15.27 19.97 4.24
C ASP A 142 14.85 21.30 3.57
N SER A 143 15.71 21.81 2.68
CA SER A 143 15.28 22.50 1.45
C SER A 143 16.29 22.25 0.30
N VAL A 144 15.72 21.86 -0.84
CA VAL A 144 16.18 21.79 -2.24
C VAL A 144 17.62 22.25 -2.57
N GLY A 145 18.39 21.39 -3.27
CA GLY A 145 19.46 21.84 -4.19
C GLY A 145 20.67 20.91 -4.33
N MET A 146 20.97 20.48 -5.56
CA MET A 146 22.17 19.71 -5.98
C MET A 146 23.50 20.29 -5.49
N LYS A 147 24.45 19.43 -5.08
CA LYS A 147 25.75 19.18 -5.76
C LYS A 147 26.59 18.12 -5.02
N MET A 148 27.18 17.21 -5.80
CA MET A 148 28.19 16.24 -5.36
C MET A 148 29.45 16.94 -4.84
N ASN A 149 30.06 16.37 -3.79
CA ASN A 149 31.51 16.23 -3.73
C ASN A 149 31.94 15.06 -2.82
N ASN A 150 32.85 14.25 -3.34
CA ASN A 150 33.54 13.15 -2.67
C ASN A 150 34.45 13.68 -1.55
N SER A 151 34.30 13.16 -0.34
CA SER A 151 35.43 12.93 0.56
C SER A 151 35.14 11.78 1.52
N LYS A 152 36.14 10.91 1.69
CA LYS A 152 36.12 9.75 2.57
C LYS A 152 35.77 10.18 4.00
N LEU A 153 34.66 9.70 4.53
CA LEU A 153 34.49 9.50 5.97
C LEU A 153 34.30 8.00 6.21
N GLN A 154 35.37 7.35 6.70
CA GLN A 154 35.21 6.15 7.49
C GLN A 154 34.54 6.58 8.80
N VAL A 155 33.22 6.34 8.91
CA VAL A 155 32.50 6.47 10.17
C VAL A 155 32.70 5.17 10.93
N ASN A 156 33.59 5.17 11.92
CA ASN A 156 33.58 4.17 12.97
C ASN A 156 32.32 4.38 13.82
N PHE A 157 31.32 3.52 13.62
CA PHE A 157 30.16 3.43 14.50
C PHE A 157 30.60 2.80 15.82
N THR A 158 30.93 3.62 16.81
CA THR A 158 30.90 3.21 18.22
C THR A 158 29.84 4.02 18.95
N THR A 159 28.58 3.71 18.67
CA THR A 159 27.48 4.10 19.56
C THR A 159 26.81 2.80 19.96
N ALA A 160 27.15 2.30 21.14
CA ALA A 160 26.35 1.29 21.78
C ALA A 160 25.02 1.95 22.16
N GLU A 161 24.05 1.96 21.24
CA GLU A 161 22.64 1.97 21.63
C GLU A 161 22.52 0.86 22.67
N LYS A 162 22.42 1.22 23.96
CA LYS A 162 22.20 0.22 25.00
C LYS A 162 20.80 -0.32 24.76
N THR A 163 20.79 -1.43 24.01
CA THR A 163 19.66 -2.32 23.82
C THR A 163 18.96 -2.51 25.16
N MET A 164 17.62 -2.41 25.13
CA MET A 164 16.82 -2.55 26.34
C MET A 164 17.20 -3.86 27.05
N ASN A 165 17.51 -3.81 28.34
CA ASN A 165 17.86 -5.01 29.08
C ASN A 165 16.61 -5.92 29.24
N GLU A 166 16.83 -7.20 29.50
CA GLU A 166 15.74 -8.18 29.57
C GLU A 166 14.76 -7.92 30.73
N TYR A 167 15.22 -7.28 31.82
CA TYR A 167 14.33 -6.88 32.92
C TYR A 167 13.34 -5.82 32.45
N ASP A 168 13.81 -4.74 31.81
CA ASP A 168 12.96 -3.67 31.30
C ASP A 168 12.03 -4.16 30.17
N LYS A 169 12.52 -5.03 29.27
CA LYS A 169 11.65 -5.66 28.25
C LYS A 169 10.51 -6.44 28.90
N LYS A 170 10.80 -7.20 29.94
CA LYS A 170 9.79 -7.98 30.68
C LYS A 170 8.78 -7.05 31.37
N GLN A 171 9.24 -6.01 32.06
CA GLN A 171 8.36 -5.03 32.72
C GLN A 171 7.50 -4.27 31.72
N LEU A 172 8.08 -3.79 30.62
CA LEU A 172 7.34 -3.11 29.55
C LEU A 172 6.27 -4.02 28.95
N ARG A 173 6.60 -5.28 28.67
CA ARG A 173 5.61 -6.25 28.18
C ARG A 173 4.46 -6.47 29.17
N TYR A 174 4.75 -6.59 30.46
CA TYR A 174 3.73 -6.69 31.51
C TYR A 174 2.85 -5.44 31.58
N PHE A 175 3.45 -4.27 31.40
CA PHE A 175 2.74 -2.99 31.37
C PHE A 175 1.77 -2.92 30.19
N ILE A 176 2.20 -3.32 28.99
CA ILE A 176 1.33 -3.37 27.80
C ILE A 176 0.15 -4.33 28.00
N HIS A 177 0.39 -5.51 28.58
CA HIS A 177 -0.71 -6.43 28.91
C HIS A 177 -1.71 -5.82 29.89
N TYR A 178 -1.22 -5.08 30.89
CA TYR A 178 -2.07 -4.36 31.84
C TYR A 178 -2.90 -3.28 31.15
N GLU A 179 -2.29 -2.42 30.32
CA GLU A 179 -3.02 -1.36 29.61
C GLU A 179 -4.04 -1.92 28.61
N LEU A 180 -3.71 -2.99 27.87
CA LEU A 180 -4.67 -3.65 26.97
C LEU A 180 -5.87 -4.22 27.73
N HIS A 181 -5.66 -4.78 28.92
CA HIS A 181 -6.74 -5.27 29.76
C HIS A 181 -7.59 -4.13 30.32
N LYS A 182 -6.96 -3.06 30.80
CA LYS A 182 -7.65 -1.86 31.27
C LYS A 182 -8.50 -1.25 30.16
N TRP A 183 -7.92 -1.05 28.97
CA TRP A 183 -8.62 -0.61 27.78
C TRP A 183 -9.83 -1.51 27.50
N LYS A 184 -9.67 -2.84 27.54
CA LYS A 184 -10.79 -3.78 27.35
C LYS A 184 -11.91 -3.58 28.38
N GLN A 185 -11.59 -3.41 29.66
CA GLN A 185 -12.60 -3.19 30.70
C GLN A 185 -13.34 -1.86 30.51
N GLU A 186 -12.62 -0.79 30.13
CA GLU A 186 -13.20 0.53 29.89
C GLU A 186 -14.18 0.54 28.71
N HIS A 187 -13.97 -0.34 27.72
CA HIS A 187 -14.78 -0.39 26.50
C HIS A 187 -15.61 -1.69 26.40
N PHE A 188 -15.82 -2.41 27.51
CA PHE A 188 -16.56 -3.68 27.52
C PHE A 188 -18.04 -3.51 27.15
N ASP A 189 -18.66 -2.44 27.65
CA ASP A 189 -20.07 -2.11 27.42
C ASP A 189 -20.29 -1.13 26.25
N ASP A 190 -19.23 -0.82 25.49
CA ASP A 190 -19.31 0.09 24.35
C ASP A 190 -20.25 -0.47 23.29
N LYS A 191 -21.28 0.31 22.96
CA LYS A 191 -22.19 -0.02 21.86
C LYS A 191 -21.51 0.28 20.53
N SER A 192 -21.75 -0.58 19.55
CA SER A 192 -21.41 -0.27 18.16
C SER A 192 -22.16 0.98 17.72
N VAL A 193 -21.43 2.00 17.26
CA VAL A 193 -21.99 3.22 16.69
C VAL A 193 -21.91 3.13 15.18
N SER A 194 -22.97 3.51 14.47
CA SER A 194 -22.95 3.58 13.01
C SER A 194 -22.44 4.93 12.51
N LEU A 195 -21.88 4.96 11.31
CA LEU A 195 -21.44 6.21 10.69
C LEU A 195 -22.63 7.14 10.39
N ALA A 196 -23.81 6.55 10.14
CA ALA A 196 -25.04 7.30 9.97
C ALA A 196 -25.43 8.06 11.24
N ASP A 197 -25.22 7.48 12.44
CA ASP A 197 -25.53 8.16 13.70
C ASP A 197 -24.68 9.42 13.90
N ILE A 198 -23.42 9.38 13.44
CA ILE A 198 -22.51 10.53 13.49
C ILE A 198 -22.94 11.62 12.49
N MET A 199 -23.34 11.20 11.29
CA MET A 199 -23.60 12.12 10.18
C MET A 199 -25.03 12.67 10.17
N HIS A 200 -25.96 12.04 10.92
CA HIS A 200 -27.40 12.27 10.80
C HIS A 200 -27.78 13.74 10.95
N ASP A 201 -27.35 14.39 12.03
CA ASP A 201 -27.81 15.75 12.36
C ASP A 201 -27.28 16.79 11.37
N ALA A 202 -26.04 16.64 10.90
CA ALA A 202 -25.46 17.51 9.87
C ALA A 202 -26.21 17.34 8.54
N LEU A 203 -26.39 16.09 8.09
CA LEU A 203 -27.07 15.82 6.81
C LEU A 203 -28.57 16.17 6.84
N ALA A 204 -29.25 16.02 7.98
CA ALA A 204 -30.65 16.38 8.13
C ALA A 204 -30.88 17.89 7.97
N GLN A 205 -29.90 18.71 8.33
CA GLN A 205 -29.96 20.16 8.22
C GLN A 205 -29.61 20.63 6.81
N ASP A 206 -28.54 20.09 6.22
CA ASP A 206 -27.99 20.57 4.95
C ASP A 206 -28.70 19.95 3.73
N GLU A 207 -28.99 18.65 3.77
CA GLU A 207 -29.54 17.89 2.63
C GLU A 207 -30.47 16.74 3.09
N PRO A 208 -31.69 17.03 3.59
CA PRO A 208 -32.57 16.03 4.18
C PRO A 208 -32.97 14.90 3.21
N GLN A 209 -32.96 15.16 1.90
CA GLN A 209 -33.20 14.15 0.86
C GLN A 209 -32.17 13.00 0.89
N ILE A 210 -30.94 13.24 1.33
CA ILE A 210 -29.88 12.22 1.38
C ILE A 210 -30.27 11.09 2.33
N LEU A 211 -31.00 11.38 3.41
CA LEU A 211 -31.40 10.38 4.42
C LEU A 211 -32.27 9.25 3.86
N ASN A 212 -32.96 9.51 2.73
CA ASN A 212 -33.81 8.55 2.04
C ASN A 212 -33.07 7.76 0.94
N THR A 213 -31.78 8.07 0.69
CA THR A 213 -31.00 7.41 -0.36
C THR A 213 -30.57 6.00 0.05
N THR A 214 -30.35 5.15 -0.95
CA THR A 214 -29.74 3.83 -0.73
C THR A 214 -28.33 3.96 -0.16
N TRP A 215 -27.58 4.99 -0.55
CA TRP A 215 -26.28 5.29 0.04
C TRP A 215 -26.39 5.47 1.55
N PHE A 216 -27.32 6.28 2.04
CA PHE A 216 -27.47 6.49 3.48
C PHE A 216 -27.89 5.20 4.21
N GLN A 217 -28.73 4.36 3.60
CA GLN A 217 -29.04 3.04 4.19
C GLN A 217 -27.79 2.16 4.30
N TYR A 218 -26.88 2.18 3.32
CA TYR A 218 -25.60 1.49 3.44
C TYR A 218 -24.72 2.09 4.54
N ILE A 219 -24.66 3.43 4.66
CA ILE A 219 -23.89 4.12 5.70
C ILE A 219 -24.34 3.74 7.12
N LYS A 220 -25.63 3.42 7.33
CA LYS A 220 -26.13 2.85 8.61
C LYS A 220 -25.50 1.50 8.98
N THR A 221 -24.95 0.77 8.01
CA THR A 221 -24.30 -0.52 8.23
C THR A 221 -22.78 -0.39 8.48
N VAL A 222 -22.21 0.79 8.20
CA VAL A 222 -20.81 1.10 8.51
C VAL A 222 -20.74 1.45 9.99
N THR A 223 -19.86 0.78 10.74
CA THR A 223 -19.71 0.93 12.19
C THR A 223 -18.29 1.30 12.56
N ASN A 224 -18.06 1.59 13.84
CA ASN A 224 -16.73 1.82 14.37
C ASN A 224 -15.77 0.62 14.20
N PHE A 225 -16.24 -0.60 13.90
CA PHE A 225 -15.37 -1.79 13.74
C PHE A 225 -15.43 -2.48 12.37
N HIS A 226 -16.49 -2.25 11.60
CA HIS A 226 -16.73 -2.91 10.31
C HIS A 226 -17.24 -1.90 9.28
N ILE A 227 -16.77 -2.03 8.05
CA ILE A 227 -17.15 -1.15 6.92
C ILE A 227 -18.44 -1.59 6.25
N TYR A 228 -18.83 -2.85 6.42
CA TYR A 228 -20.07 -3.40 5.88
C TYR A 228 -20.51 -4.61 6.71
N ASN A 229 -21.80 -4.94 6.63
CA ASN A 229 -22.32 -6.20 7.12
C ASN A 229 -22.58 -7.16 5.93
N PRO A 230 -21.85 -8.28 5.81
CA PRO A 230 -21.99 -9.18 4.66
C PRO A 230 -23.37 -9.85 4.53
N HIS A 231 -24.17 -9.85 5.59
CA HIS A 231 -25.51 -10.44 5.61
C HIS A 231 -26.63 -9.43 5.32
N SER A 232 -26.33 -8.13 5.33
CA SER A 232 -27.36 -7.10 5.18
C SER A 232 -27.85 -6.97 3.73
N PRO A 233 -29.14 -6.64 3.51
CA PRO A 233 -29.66 -6.37 2.18
C PRO A 233 -29.04 -5.11 1.55
N GLU A 234 -28.65 -4.11 2.37
CA GLU A 234 -28.00 -2.88 1.91
C GLU A 234 -26.65 -3.18 1.26
N PHE A 235 -25.86 -4.09 1.84
CA PHE A 235 -24.61 -4.54 1.26
C PHE A 235 -24.81 -5.23 -0.10
N LYS A 236 -25.80 -6.13 -0.21
CA LYS A 236 -26.14 -6.78 -1.48
C LYS A 236 -26.58 -5.77 -2.54
N ASN A 237 -27.36 -4.76 -2.14
CA ASN A 237 -27.81 -3.70 -3.04
C ASN A 237 -26.63 -2.82 -3.50
N LEU A 238 -25.71 -2.47 -2.59
CA LEU A 238 -24.48 -1.77 -2.93
C LEU A 238 -23.69 -2.53 -4.00
N LEU A 239 -23.44 -3.84 -3.81
CA LEU A 239 -22.69 -4.63 -4.80
C LEU A 239 -23.36 -4.62 -6.18
N LYS A 240 -24.71 -4.64 -6.23
CA LYS A 240 -25.47 -4.52 -7.47
C LYS A 240 -25.28 -3.16 -8.12
N ILE A 241 -25.28 -2.08 -7.35
CA ILE A 241 -25.06 -0.70 -7.83
C ILE A 241 -23.64 -0.54 -8.37
N LEU A 242 -22.62 -1.01 -7.65
CA LEU A 242 -21.23 -0.95 -8.13
C LEU A 242 -21.08 -1.68 -9.48
N ARG A 243 -21.74 -2.83 -9.62
CA ARG A 243 -21.66 -3.69 -10.82
C ARG A 243 -22.42 -3.14 -12.03
N TYR A 244 -23.66 -2.71 -11.84
CA TYR A 244 -24.59 -2.42 -12.93
C TYR A 244 -25.10 -0.97 -12.96
N GLY A 245 -24.80 -0.18 -11.93
CA GLY A 245 -25.24 1.21 -11.87
C GLY A 245 -24.73 2.02 -13.05
N GLN A 246 -25.60 2.82 -13.65
CA GLN A 246 -25.24 3.74 -14.71
C GLN A 246 -24.21 4.75 -14.20
N ILE A 247 -23.14 4.99 -14.96
CA ILE A 247 -22.16 6.01 -14.63
C ILE A 247 -22.65 7.35 -15.17
N PHE A 248 -22.82 8.32 -14.28
CA PHE A 248 -23.27 9.66 -14.63
C PHE A 248 -22.10 10.61 -14.90
N GLU A 249 -21.00 10.40 -14.18
CA GLU A 249 -19.80 11.22 -14.26
C GLU A 249 -18.57 10.36 -13.92
N ALA A 250 -17.46 10.64 -14.60
CA ALA A 250 -16.16 10.04 -14.37
C ALA A 250 -15.13 11.16 -14.19
N ASN A 251 -14.55 11.26 -12.99
CA ASN A 251 -13.54 12.26 -12.68
C ASN A 251 -12.21 11.58 -12.37
N GLU A 252 -11.11 12.23 -12.69
CA GLU A 252 -9.82 11.76 -12.21
C GLU A 252 -9.67 12.02 -10.70
N MET A 253 -9.20 11.01 -9.95
CA MET A 253 -8.94 11.20 -8.53
C MET A 253 -7.65 12.02 -8.36
N SER A 254 -7.78 13.24 -7.81
CA SER A 254 -6.63 14.09 -7.55
C SER A 254 -5.68 13.47 -6.51
N GLN A 255 -4.37 13.70 -6.68
CA GLN A 255 -3.29 13.32 -5.75
C GLN A 255 -3.00 11.81 -5.62
N GLY A 256 -3.39 10.98 -6.60
CA GLY A 256 -2.96 9.58 -6.69
C GLY A 256 -1.54 9.41 -7.24
N THR A 257 -0.82 8.37 -6.79
CA THR A 257 0.45 7.96 -7.41
C THR A 257 0.22 7.32 -8.78
N GLN A 258 -0.79 6.46 -8.90
CA GLN A 258 -1.21 5.82 -10.16
C GLN A 258 -2.64 6.21 -10.53
N ILE A 259 -3.03 5.95 -11.78
CA ILE A 259 -4.33 6.34 -12.32
C ILE A 259 -5.49 5.71 -11.54
N LYS A 260 -6.41 6.56 -11.07
CA LYS A 260 -7.66 6.19 -10.39
C LYS A 260 -8.75 7.14 -10.89
N VAL A 261 -9.94 6.60 -11.16
CA VAL A 261 -11.09 7.39 -11.65
C VAL A 261 -12.22 7.30 -10.64
N VAL A 262 -12.72 8.43 -10.16
CA VAL A 262 -13.94 8.50 -9.33
C VAL A 262 -15.16 8.45 -10.25
N LEU A 263 -16.07 7.53 -9.99
CA LEU A 263 -17.32 7.34 -10.70
C LEU A 263 -18.49 7.81 -9.83
N ASN A 264 -19.35 8.66 -10.38
CA ASN A 264 -20.65 8.97 -9.78
C ASN A 264 -21.69 7.97 -10.28
N LEU A 265 -22.30 7.24 -9.35
CA LEU A 265 -23.24 6.15 -9.58
C LEU A 265 -24.64 6.51 -9.06
N PRO A 266 -25.69 5.72 -9.37
CA PRO A 266 -27.05 5.99 -8.89
C PRO A 266 -27.16 5.90 -7.37
N SER A 267 -28.24 6.50 -6.86
CA SER A 267 -28.61 6.45 -5.45
C SER A 267 -27.59 7.08 -4.49
N GLY A 268 -26.82 8.06 -4.96
CA GLY A 268 -25.86 8.84 -4.17
C GLY A 268 -24.51 8.15 -3.96
N PHE A 269 -24.25 7.01 -4.62
CA PHE A 269 -22.98 6.32 -4.48
C PHE A 269 -21.88 6.96 -5.34
N GLN A 270 -20.69 7.05 -4.75
CA GLN A 270 -19.45 7.24 -5.49
C GLN A 270 -18.60 5.97 -5.40
N ALA A 271 -17.77 5.74 -6.41
CA ALA A 271 -16.85 4.62 -6.43
C ALA A 271 -15.51 4.99 -7.05
N VAL A 272 -14.44 4.31 -6.63
CA VAL A 272 -13.12 4.41 -7.23
C VAL A 272 -12.93 3.26 -8.21
N LEU A 273 -12.73 3.59 -9.48
CA LEU A 273 -12.29 2.69 -10.53
C LEU A 273 -10.76 2.65 -10.56
N LYS A 274 -10.20 1.45 -10.40
CA LYS A 274 -8.81 1.16 -10.78
C LYS A 274 -8.82 0.31 -12.04
N PRO A 275 -8.27 0.80 -13.17
CA PRO A 275 -8.37 0.12 -14.44
C PRO A 275 -7.39 -1.06 -14.54
N TYR A 276 -7.68 -1.99 -15.45
CA TYR A 276 -6.76 -3.05 -15.84
C TYR A 276 -5.43 -2.47 -16.35
N ARG A 277 -4.32 -3.00 -15.83
CA ARG A 277 -2.95 -2.62 -16.21
C ARG A 277 -2.14 -3.80 -16.73
N VAL A 278 -2.21 -4.90 -16.00
CA VAL A 278 -1.38 -6.10 -16.21
C VAL A 278 -2.25 -7.35 -16.26
N PRO A 279 -1.83 -8.38 -17.02
CA PRO A 279 -2.55 -9.65 -17.05
C PRO A 279 -2.47 -10.38 -15.71
N ARG A 280 -3.38 -11.32 -15.48
CA ARG A 280 -3.51 -12.04 -14.20
C ARG A 280 -2.29 -12.88 -13.82
N ASN A 281 -1.52 -13.33 -14.81
CA ASN A 281 -0.30 -14.09 -14.64
C ASN A 281 0.97 -13.22 -14.58
N TYR A 282 0.85 -11.89 -14.68
CA TYR A 282 1.99 -11.00 -14.51
C TYR A 282 2.50 -11.10 -13.08
N GLN A 283 3.80 -11.33 -12.91
CA GLN A 283 4.45 -11.20 -11.60
C GLN A 283 5.29 -9.93 -11.58
N THR A 284 5.32 -9.27 -10.42
CA THR A 284 6.20 -8.13 -10.17
C THR A 284 7.63 -8.57 -10.41
N LEU A 285 8.37 -7.81 -11.22
CA LEU A 285 9.74 -8.15 -11.55
C LEU A 285 10.59 -8.23 -10.27
N PRO A 286 11.52 -9.19 -10.14
CA PRO A 286 12.35 -9.32 -8.93
C PRO A 286 13.12 -8.06 -8.56
N ASP A 287 13.52 -7.27 -9.55
CA ASP A 287 14.28 -6.02 -9.37
C ASP A 287 13.39 -4.80 -9.10
N HIS A 288 12.06 -4.94 -9.15
CA HIS A 288 11.15 -3.85 -8.84
C HIS A 288 11.00 -3.69 -7.32
N PHE A 289 11.30 -2.49 -6.84
CA PHE A 289 10.94 -2.10 -5.48
C PHE A 289 9.41 -2.02 -5.33
N TYR A 290 8.92 -2.34 -4.13
CA TYR A 290 7.50 -2.25 -3.75
C TYR A 290 6.88 -0.87 -4.03
N PHE A 291 7.67 0.22 -3.99
CA PHE A 291 7.18 1.57 -4.28
C PHE A 291 7.01 1.85 -5.79
N SER A 292 7.66 1.07 -6.65
CA SER A 292 7.57 1.15 -8.11
C SER A 292 6.58 0.15 -8.70
N ASP A 293 6.03 -0.76 -7.90
CA ASP A 293 5.13 -1.80 -8.43
C ASP A 293 3.83 -1.20 -9.01
N ILE A 294 3.30 -1.88 -10.02
CA ILE A 294 2.09 -1.49 -10.75
C ILE A 294 0.88 -1.97 -9.96
N GLU A 295 -0.08 -1.06 -9.71
CA GLU A 295 -1.35 -1.42 -9.09
C GLU A 295 -2.17 -2.32 -10.03
N ARG A 296 -2.79 -3.35 -9.44
CA ARG A 296 -3.59 -4.38 -10.08
C ARG A 296 -5.02 -4.26 -9.60
N HIS A 297 -5.95 -4.02 -10.51
CA HIS A 297 -7.38 -3.99 -10.20
C HIS A 297 -7.86 -5.30 -9.57
N HIS A 298 -7.39 -6.44 -10.08
CA HIS A 298 -7.74 -7.76 -9.57
C HIS A 298 -7.18 -8.03 -8.17
N ALA A 299 -6.12 -7.34 -7.75
CA ALA A 299 -5.61 -7.42 -6.38
C ALA A 299 -6.56 -6.75 -5.37
N GLU A 300 -7.17 -5.60 -5.71
CA GLU A 300 -8.19 -4.95 -4.86
C GLU A 300 -9.41 -5.85 -4.66
N ILE A 301 -9.87 -6.49 -5.75
CA ILE A 301 -10.99 -7.43 -5.71
C ILE A 301 -10.62 -8.61 -4.80
N ALA A 302 -9.49 -9.27 -5.07
CA ALA A 302 -9.06 -10.42 -4.27
C ALA A 302 -8.86 -10.08 -2.78
N ALA A 303 -8.26 -8.94 -2.47
CA ALA A 303 -8.03 -8.47 -1.11
C ALA A 303 -9.36 -8.29 -0.35
N PHE A 304 -10.38 -7.71 -0.99
CA PHE A 304 -11.73 -7.61 -0.41
C PHE A 304 -12.33 -8.97 -0.05
N HIS A 305 -12.20 -9.96 -0.95
CA HIS A 305 -12.71 -11.30 -0.68
C HIS A 305 -11.95 -12.02 0.44
N VAL A 306 -10.62 -11.87 0.50
CA VAL A 306 -9.80 -12.42 1.60
C VAL A 306 -10.20 -11.78 2.93
N ASP A 307 -10.30 -10.46 2.99
CA ASP A 307 -10.74 -9.70 4.19
C ASP A 307 -12.11 -10.16 4.70
N LYS A 308 -13.07 -10.35 3.78
CA LYS A 308 -14.41 -10.87 4.07
C LYS A 308 -14.36 -12.29 4.65
N ILE A 309 -13.56 -13.19 4.07
CA ILE A 309 -13.43 -14.59 4.51
C ILE A 309 -12.78 -14.68 5.89
N LEU A 310 -11.82 -13.81 6.19
CA LEU A 310 -11.20 -13.69 7.51
C LEU A 310 -12.15 -13.04 8.54
N GLY A 311 -13.29 -12.51 8.09
CA GLY A 311 -14.30 -11.88 8.94
C GLY A 311 -13.88 -10.51 9.47
N PHE A 312 -12.88 -9.87 8.86
CA PHE A 312 -12.48 -8.52 9.22
C PHE A 312 -13.54 -7.50 8.78
N ASN A 313 -14.07 -7.65 7.56
CA ASN A 313 -15.04 -6.73 6.95
C ASN A 313 -14.57 -5.26 7.00
N ARG A 314 -13.28 -5.03 6.72
CA ARG A 314 -12.58 -3.74 6.84
C ARG A 314 -12.05 -3.21 5.50
N VAL A 315 -12.01 -4.03 4.45
CA VAL A 315 -11.81 -3.53 3.08
C VAL A 315 -13.14 -2.99 2.55
N PRO A 316 -13.23 -1.72 2.10
CA PRO A 316 -14.47 -1.22 1.51
C PRO A 316 -14.89 -2.07 0.31
N PRO A 317 -16.19 -2.39 0.15
CA PRO A 317 -16.69 -3.27 -0.90
C PRO A 317 -16.15 -2.96 -2.30
N VAL A 318 -15.59 -3.98 -2.94
CA VAL A 318 -14.99 -3.92 -4.29
C VAL A 318 -15.61 -4.99 -5.18
N ILE A 319 -15.93 -4.64 -6.42
CA ILE A 319 -16.32 -5.61 -7.46
C ILE A 319 -15.47 -5.44 -8.71
N GLY A 320 -15.41 -6.47 -9.55
CA GLY A 320 -14.95 -6.40 -10.92
C GLY A 320 -16.06 -5.99 -11.88
N ARG A 321 -15.76 -5.06 -12.78
CA ARG A 321 -16.70 -4.57 -13.81
C ARG A 321 -16.02 -4.48 -15.18
N PHE A 322 -16.76 -4.83 -16.23
CA PHE A 322 -16.44 -4.44 -17.60
C PHE A 322 -17.04 -3.07 -17.86
N LEU A 323 -16.23 -2.16 -18.41
CA LEU A 323 -16.61 -0.81 -18.79
C LEU A 323 -16.35 -0.62 -20.28
N ASN A 324 -17.20 0.17 -20.92
CA ASN A 324 -16.92 0.73 -22.24
C ASN A 324 -16.23 2.09 -22.04
N ILE A 325 -14.95 2.19 -22.41
CA ILE A 325 -14.15 3.42 -22.26
C ILE A 325 -14.83 4.61 -22.92
N THR A 326 -15.50 4.42 -24.05
CA THR A 326 -16.18 5.48 -24.78
C THR A 326 -17.41 5.97 -24.02
N SER A 327 -18.40 5.10 -23.79
CA SER A 327 -19.70 5.50 -23.24
C SER A 327 -19.72 5.65 -21.72
N ASP A 328 -18.95 4.82 -21.00
CA ASP A 328 -18.97 4.78 -19.54
C ASP A 328 -17.97 5.74 -18.91
N ILE A 329 -16.90 6.12 -19.64
CA ILE A 329 -15.83 6.97 -19.12
C ILE A 329 -15.71 8.26 -19.92
N ARG A 330 -15.33 8.20 -21.21
CA ARG A 330 -15.01 9.38 -22.02
C ARG A 330 -16.17 10.36 -22.14
N GLU A 331 -17.37 9.87 -22.44
CA GLU A 331 -18.59 10.69 -22.56
C GLU A 331 -19.09 11.22 -21.22
N LYS A 332 -18.59 10.68 -20.11
CA LYS A 332 -18.91 11.08 -18.73
C LYS A 332 -17.76 11.82 -18.06
N ALA A 333 -16.65 12.03 -18.78
CA ALA A 333 -15.42 12.53 -18.22
C ALA A 333 -15.51 14.03 -17.91
N THR A 334 -14.90 14.44 -16.79
CA THR A 334 -14.59 15.86 -16.55
C THR A 334 -13.60 16.37 -17.61
N GLU A 335 -13.55 17.69 -17.79
CA GLU A 335 -12.74 18.34 -18.84
C GLU A 335 -11.28 17.88 -18.82
N GLU A 336 -10.68 17.79 -17.63
CA GLU A 336 -9.28 17.41 -17.47
C GLU A 336 -9.02 15.95 -17.87
N LEU A 337 -9.89 15.02 -17.45
CA LEU A 337 -9.77 13.62 -17.84
C LEU A 337 -10.03 13.43 -19.35
N ALA A 338 -11.03 14.14 -19.89
CA ALA A 338 -11.45 14.06 -21.30
C ALA A 338 -10.32 14.44 -22.28
N LYS A 339 -9.46 15.41 -21.92
CA LYS A 339 -8.30 15.83 -22.72
C LYS A 339 -7.23 14.74 -22.86
N THR A 340 -7.28 13.69 -22.05
CA THR A 340 -6.25 12.63 -22.04
C THR A 340 -6.56 11.44 -22.94
N PHE A 341 -7.72 11.42 -23.59
CA PHE A 341 -8.15 10.32 -24.45
C PHE A 341 -7.54 10.40 -25.85
N PHE A 342 -7.21 9.24 -26.42
CA PHE A 342 -6.70 9.13 -27.78
C PHE A 342 -6.95 7.74 -28.36
N ILE A 343 -6.73 7.59 -29.67
CA ILE A 343 -6.78 6.29 -30.36
C ILE A 343 -5.36 5.79 -30.55
N SER A 344 -5.08 4.57 -30.10
CA SER A 344 -3.78 3.92 -30.28
C SER A 344 -3.56 3.46 -31.74
N PRO A 345 -2.31 3.19 -32.17
CA PRO A 345 -2.04 2.63 -33.49
C PRO A 345 -2.74 1.29 -33.79
N ALA A 346 -3.10 0.54 -32.74
CA ALA A 346 -3.90 -0.69 -32.84
C ALA A 346 -5.42 -0.45 -32.88
N ASN A 347 -5.83 0.80 -33.09
CA ASN A 347 -7.23 1.24 -33.17
C ASN A 347 -8.06 0.97 -31.89
N ASN A 348 -7.42 0.96 -30.72
CA ASN A 348 -8.10 0.89 -29.41
C ASN A 348 -8.25 2.29 -28.80
N THR A 349 -9.34 2.52 -28.08
CA THR A 349 -9.56 3.75 -27.29
C THR A 349 -8.73 3.69 -26.02
N CYS A 350 -7.95 4.73 -25.76
CA CYS A 350 -7.07 4.83 -24.61
C CYS A 350 -7.22 6.16 -23.88
N PHE A 351 -6.77 6.20 -22.63
CA PHE A 351 -6.57 7.43 -21.85
C PHE A 351 -5.36 7.27 -20.91
N ARG A 352 -4.69 8.38 -20.59
CA ARG A 352 -3.52 8.37 -19.70
C ARG A 352 -3.77 8.96 -18.31
N GLY A 353 -4.69 9.92 -18.17
CA GLY A 353 -4.86 10.71 -16.95
C GLY A 353 -3.62 11.52 -16.55
N HIS A 354 -3.57 11.94 -15.27
CA HIS A 354 -2.59 12.81 -14.63
C HIS A 354 -2.20 12.30 -13.24
N CYS A 355 -1.21 11.42 -13.17
CA CYS A 355 -0.65 10.92 -11.93
C CYS A 355 0.88 10.92 -11.98
N SER A 356 1.53 10.73 -10.84
CA SER A 356 2.99 10.78 -10.78
C SER A 356 3.66 9.58 -11.44
N TYR A 357 3.03 8.39 -11.41
CA TYR A 357 3.61 7.13 -11.86
C TYR A 357 2.76 6.53 -12.96
N TYR A 358 3.37 6.27 -14.11
CA TYR A 358 2.75 5.52 -15.22
C TYR A 358 1.51 6.18 -15.86
N CYS A 359 1.35 7.51 -15.72
CA CYS A 359 0.35 8.31 -16.45
C CYS A 359 0.98 9.04 -17.64
N ASP A 360 1.58 8.26 -18.56
CA ASP A 360 2.14 8.75 -19.81
C ASP A 360 1.60 7.94 -21.00
N THR A 361 1.95 8.33 -22.22
CA THR A 361 1.44 7.66 -23.43
C THR A 361 1.92 6.21 -23.57
N SER A 362 3.14 5.88 -23.11
CA SER A 362 3.68 4.51 -23.14
C SER A 362 3.00 3.59 -22.13
N HIS A 363 2.44 4.18 -21.09
CA HIS A 363 1.72 3.52 -20.02
C HIS A 363 0.22 3.87 -20.02
N ALA A 364 -0.38 4.18 -21.16
CA ALA A 364 -1.80 4.50 -21.22
C ALA A 364 -2.70 3.29 -20.89
N VAL A 365 -3.87 3.56 -20.33
CA VAL A 365 -4.93 2.57 -20.16
C VAL A 365 -5.69 2.47 -21.48
N CYS A 366 -5.73 1.27 -22.07
CA CYS A 366 -6.36 1.03 -23.37
C CYS A 366 -7.37 -0.11 -23.28
N GLY A 367 -8.44 0.01 -24.07
CA GLY A 367 -9.43 -1.05 -24.24
C GLY A 367 -8.86 -2.25 -25.00
N LYS A 368 -9.37 -3.44 -24.72
CA LYS A 368 -8.98 -4.70 -25.38
C LYS A 368 -10.19 -5.65 -25.53
N PRO A 369 -10.68 -5.89 -26.76
CA PRO A 369 -10.46 -5.11 -27.98
C PRO A 369 -11.26 -3.79 -27.96
N GLY A 370 -10.79 -2.80 -28.71
CA GLY A 370 -11.50 -1.54 -28.94
C GLY A 370 -11.57 -0.67 -27.69
N ASP A 371 -12.76 -0.54 -27.11
CA ASP A 371 -13.06 0.28 -25.94
C ASP A 371 -13.45 -0.56 -24.71
N ARG A 372 -13.35 -1.89 -24.75
CA ARG A 372 -13.69 -2.74 -23.61
C ARG A 372 -12.56 -2.73 -22.56
N LEU A 373 -12.86 -2.33 -21.33
CA LEU A 373 -11.91 -2.25 -20.22
C LEU A 373 -12.43 -3.03 -19.02
N GLU A 374 -11.55 -3.78 -18.37
CA GLU A 374 -11.82 -4.32 -17.03
C GLU A 374 -11.32 -3.34 -15.97
N GLY A 375 -11.98 -3.32 -14.82
CA GLY A 375 -11.47 -2.61 -13.65
C GLY A 375 -12.14 -3.05 -12.36
N SER A 376 -11.53 -2.67 -11.25
CA SER A 376 -12.10 -2.82 -9.91
C SER A 376 -12.85 -1.55 -9.56
N VAL A 377 -14.09 -1.69 -9.12
CA VAL A 377 -14.96 -0.59 -8.69
C VAL A 377 -15.21 -0.75 -7.20
N GLN A 378 -14.57 0.10 -6.41
CA GLN A 378 -14.65 0.11 -4.95
C GLN A 378 -15.57 1.24 -4.48
N VAL A 379 -16.48 0.99 -3.54
CA VAL A 379 -17.28 2.08 -2.95
C VAL A 379 -16.37 3.12 -2.29
N LEU A 380 -16.63 4.39 -2.57
CA LEU A 380 -15.95 5.50 -1.91
C LEU A 380 -16.70 5.83 -0.61
N LEU A 381 -16.00 5.73 0.52
CA LEU A 381 -16.53 6.13 1.82
C LEU A 381 -16.60 7.67 1.92
N PRO A 382 -17.45 8.22 2.82
CA PRO A 382 -17.55 9.67 3.00
C PRO A 382 -16.18 10.29 3.34
N ARG A 383 -15.97 11.54 2.94
CA ARG A 383 -14.73 12.29 3.16
C ARG A 383 -15.04 13.53 4.03
N PRO A 384 -14.06 14.41 4.32
CA PRO A 384 -14.38 15.70 4.90
C PRO A 384 -15.24 16.55 3.92
N PRO A 385 -16.16 17.38 4.41
CA PRO A 385 -16.41 17.68 5.83
C PRO A 385 -17.31 16.68 6.56
N GLU A 386 -17.91 15.70 5.89
CA GLU A 386 -18.89 14.79 6.49
C GLU A 386 -18.29 13.93 7.61
N ILE A 387 -17.08 13.41 7.40
CA ILE A 387 -16.35 12.62 8.41
C ILE A 387 -14.86 12.94 8.41
N ASN A 388 -14.23 12.75 9.57
CA ASN A 388 -12.81 12.94 9.75
C ASN A 388 -12.07 11.61 9.68
N TRP A 389 -11.06 11.56 8.81
CA TRP A 389 -10.14 10.44 8.70
C TRP A 389 -8.86 10.75 9.49
N GLN A 390 -8.29 9.75 10.15
CA GLN A 390 -6.94 9.82 10.66
C GLN A 390 -6.03 8.92 9.84
N LYS A 391 -4.97 9.55 9.31
CA LYS A 391 -3.87 8.90 8.63
C LYS A 391 -2.72 8.70 9.62
N ILE A 392 -2.47 7.45 9.99
CA ILE A 392 -1.42 7.07 10.93
C ILE A 392 -0.23 6.55 10.12
N THR A 393 0.97 7.08 10.34
CA THR A 393 2.19 6.51 9.72
C THR A 393 2.44 5.14 10.33
N HIS A 394 2.55 4.12 9.48
CA HIS A 394 2.80 2.75 9.95
C HIS A 394 4.20 2.71 10.61
N PRO A 395 4.37 2.15 11.82
CA PRO A 395 5.67 2.16 12.49
C PRO A 395 6.67 1.25 11.78
N TYR A 396 6.19 0.24 11.04
CA TYR A 396 6.98 -0.56 10.10
C TYR A 396 6.94 -0.04 8.66
N ARG A 397 6.68 1.26 8.46
CA ARG A 397 6.80 1.88 7.14
C ARG A 397 8.21 1.65 6.61
N ARG A 398 8.32 1.16 5.37
CA ARG A 398 9.59 0.99 4.67
C ARG A 398 10.25 2.34 4.36
N SER A 399 11.51 2.34 3.94
CA SER A 399 12.26 3.58 3.69
C SER A 399 11.78 4.39 2.47
N TYR A 400 11.18 3.71 1.49
CA TYR A 400 10.87 4.26 0.15
C TYR A 400 12.14 4.82 -0.50
N SER A 401 13.24 4.09 -0.35
CA SER A 401 14.54 4.43 -0.88
C SER A 401 15.25 3.17 -1.33
N SER A 402 15.91 3.23 -2.49
CA SER A 402 16.77 2.15 -2.99
C SER A 402 18.09 2.03 -2.23
N LEU A 403 18.43 3.01 -1.38
CA LEU A 403 19.73 3.09 -0.69
C LEU A 403 19.64 2.87 0.82
N ARG A 404 18.46 3.10 1.40
CA ARG A 404 18.29 3.10 2.87
C ARG A 404 17.40 1.96 3.29
N GLN A 405 17.78 1.30 4.38
CA GLN A 405 16.92 0.38 5.11
C GLN A 405 16.11 1.17 6.16
N ALA A 406 14.95 0.65 6.52
CA ALA A 406 14.19 1.18 7.65
C ALA A 406 14.76 0.65 8.97
N LYS A 407 14.62 1.41 10.06
CA LYS A 407 15.20 1.05 11.37
C LYS A 407 14.76 -0.35 11.86
N TRP A 408 13.51 -0.71 11.59
CA TRP A 408 12.93 -2.00 11.99
C TRP A 408 13.48 -3.20 11.19
N GLU A 409 14.09 -2.96 10.01
CA GLU A 409 14.67 -4.02 9.17
C GLU A 409 15.98 -4.55 9.76
N SER A 410 16.75 -3.69 10.45
CA SER A 410 18.04 -4.04 11.05
C SER A 410 18.00 -4.18 12.57
N ASN A 411 16.93 -3.76 13.24
CA ASN A 411 16.79 -3.81 14.70
C ASN A 411 15.70 -4.80 15.13
N GLU A 412 16.12 -5.94 15.68
CA GLU A 412 15.23 -6.98 16.22
C GLU A 412 14.43 -6.54 17.46
N ASN A 413 14.93 -5.55 18.21
CA ASN A 413 14.26 -4.98 19.38
C ASN A 413 13.37 -3.77 19.04
N TYR A 414 13.18 -3.44 17.76
CA TYR A 414 12.47 -2.24 17.34
C TYR A 414 11.06 -2.13 17.94
N CYS A 415 10.32 -3.24 18.05
CA CYS A 415 9.02 -3.20 18.71
C CYS A 415 9.10 -2.70 20.16
N TYR A 416 10.06 -3.21 20.95
CA TYR A 416 10.26 -2.77 22.33
C TYR A 416 10.71 -1.31 22.41
N GLU A 417 11.55 -0.87 21.48
CA GLU A 417 12.22 0.43 21.53
C GLU A 417 11.45 1.57 20.86
N SER A 418 10.43 1.25 20.06
CA SER A 418 9.65 2.26 19.33
C SER A 418 8.14 2.04 19.45
N VAL A 419 7.65 0.82 19.23
CA VAL A 419 6.18 0.57 19.21
C VAL A 419 5.59 0.49 20.61
N MET A 420 6.18 -0.30 21.51
CA MET A 420 5.65 -0.49 22.87
C MET A 420 5.88 0.74 23.77
N ILE A 421 6.81 1.62 23.42
CA ILE A 421 7.03 2.88 24.14
C ILE A 421 6.03 3.96 23.71
N ASP A 422 5.39 3.81 22.55
CA ASP A 422 4.41 4.77 22.07
C ASP A 422 3.02 4.49 22.68
N GLU A 423 2.50 5.45 23.45
CA GLU A 423 1.23 5.36 24.16
C GLU A 423 0.03 5.17 23.21
N ASP A 424 0.14 5.58 21.95
CA ASP A 424 -0.92 5.38 20.94
C ASP A 424 -1.21 3.89 20.70
N TYR A 425 -0.26 3.00 21.00
CA TYR A 425 -0.38 1.55 20.83
C TYR A 425 -0.80 0.82 22.12
N HIS A 426 -1.09 1.52 23.22
CA HIS A 426 -1.52 0.89 24.48
C HIS A 426 -3.02 0.59 24.50
N ASN A 427 -3.58 0.25 23.34
CA ASN A 427 -4.99 -0.03 23.12
C ASN A 427 -5.14 -0.98 21.91
N ARG A 428 -6.37 -1.15 21.41
CA ARG A 428 -6.68 -2.00 20.24
C ARG A 428 -5.86 -1.72 18.98
N LEU A 429 -5.30 -0.52 18.79
CA LEU A 429 -4.49 -0.17 17.62
C LEU A 429 -3.30 -1.12 17.45
N LEU A 430 -2.67 -1.55 18.55
CA LEU A 430 -1.61 -2.56 18.50
C LEU A 430 -2.12 -3.87 17.89
N LEU A 431 -3.28 -4.35 18.33
CA LEU A 431 -3.88 -5.59 17.82
C LEU A 431 -4.35 -5.46 16.38
N ASP A 432 -4.93 -4.31 16.01
CA ASP A 432 -5.32 -4.02 14.63
C ASP A 432 -4.12 -3.96 13.68
N MET A 433 -2.97 -3.46 14.14
CA MET A 433 -1.73 -3.51 13.36
C MET A 433 -1.25 -4.96 13.14
N MET A 434 -1.44 -5.85 14.11
CA MET A 434 -1.12 -7.28 13.94
C MET A 434 -2.07 -7.97 12.96
N ASP A 435 -3.37 -7.67 13.04
CA ASP A 435 -4.36 -8.16 12.07
C ASP A 435 -4.03 -7.70 10.65
N LEU A 436 -3.67 -6.41 10.50
CA LEU A 436 -3.28 -5.83 9.21
C LEU A 436 -1.99 -6.46 8.67
N SER A 437 -0.99 -6.72 9.52
CA SER A 437 0.24 -7.43 9.14
C SER A 437 -0.04 -8.87 8.68
N ALA A 438 -0.94 -9.59 9.37
CA ALA A 438 -1.37 -10.92 8.94
C ALA A 438 -2.11 -10.88 7.59
N PHE A 439 -3.02 -9.91 7.42
CA PHE A 439 -3.75 -9.70 6.17
C PHE A 439 -2.80 -9.38 5.01
N ASP A 440 -1.95 -8.36 5.17
CA ASP A 440 -0.98 -7.93 4.16
C ASP A 440 0.01 -9.06 3.82
N PHE A 441 0.39 -9.91 4.78
CA PHE A 441 1.27 -11.06 4.50
C PHE A 441 0.59 -12.10 3.62
N LEU A 442 -0.66 -12.47 3.91
CA LEU A 442 -1.41 -13.45 3.12
C LEU A 442 -1.55 -12.98 1.65
N ILE A 443 -1.88 -11.71 1.44
CA ILE A 443 -2.05 -11.13 0.10
C ILE A 443 -0.72 -10.69 -0.53
N GLY A 444 0.38 -10.64 0.23
CA GLY A 444 1.71 -10.23 -0.23
C GLY A 444 1.82 -8.73 -0.51
N ASN A 445 1.17 -7.88 0.30
CA ASN A 445 1.22 -6.43 0.16
C ASN A 445 2.42 -5.84 0.91
N LEU A 446 3.37 -5.27 0.17
CA LEU A 446 4.57 -4.64 0.72
C LEU A 446 4.44 -3.13 0.94
N ASP A 447 3.35 -2.53 0.48
CA ASP A 447 3.21 -1.07 0.37
C ASP A 447 2.39 -0.45 1.52
N ARG A 448 2.30 -1.13 2.66
CA ARG A 448 1.61 -0.60 3.84
C ARG A 448 2.45 0.44 4.58
N HIS A 449 2.38 1.69 4.12
CA HIS A 449 3.09 2.83 4.74
C HIS A 449 2.21 3.68 5.65
N HIS A 450 0.89 3.56 5.51
CA HIS A 450 -0.08 4.22 6.37
C HIS A 450 -1.18 3.25 6.80
N MET A 451 -1.68 3.47 8.01
CA MET A 451 -2.91 2.88 8.52
C MET A 451 -3.98 3.98 8.55
N MET A 452 -5.21 3.63 8.18
CA MET A 452 -6.30 4.58 8.07
C MET A 452 -7.40 4.19 9.03
N ARG A 453 -7.98 5.16 9.75
CA ARG A 453 -9.19 4.96 10.55
C ARG A 453 -10.12 6.15 10.45
N ILE A 454 -11.41 5.94 10.71
CA ILE A 454 -12.41 7.02 10.73
C ILE A 454 -12.43 7.62 12.14
N ASN A 455 -11.70 8.72 12.33
CA ASN A 455 -11.53 9.39 13.63
C ASN A 455 -12.83 10.00 14.17
N SER A 456 -13.87 10.17 13.34
CA SER A 456 -15.18 10.57 13.83
C SER A 456 -15.78 9.60 14.85
N PHE A 457 -15.37 8.32 14.85
CA PHE A 457 -15.73 7.35 15.90
C PHE A 457 -14.90 7.49 17.19
N GLY A 458 -13.96 8.44 17.24
CA GLY A 458 -12.94 8.52 18.29
C GLY A 458 -11.79 7.54 18.08
N THR A 459 -11.00 7.29 19.13
CA THR A 459 -9.81 6.43 19.06
C THR A 459 -10.16 4.93 19.15
N ASN A 460 -11.32 4.57 19.72
CA ASN A 460 -11.84 3.20 19.81
C ASN A 460 -12.53 2.74 18.52
N THR A 461 -11.78 2.71 17.41
CA THR A 461 -12.31 2.34 16.08
C THR A 461 -11.30 1.56 15.25
N GLY A 462 -11.80 0.61 14.46
CA GLY A 462 -11.07 -0.27 13.55
C GLY A 462 -10.26 0.45 12.49
N LEU A 463 -9.15 -0.16 12.10
CA LEU A 463 -8.46 0.23 10.86
C LEU A 463 -9.29 -0.14 9.63
N VAL A 464 -9.24 0.71 8.62
CA VAL A 464 -9.80 0.49 7.28
C VAL A 464 -8.69 -0.02 6.36
N HIS A 465 -8.90 -1.19 5.76
CA HIS A 465 -7.91 -1.87 4.93
C HIS A 465 -7.95 -1.34 3.48
N LEU A 466 -7.33 -0.17 3.25
CA LEU A 466 -7.28 0.51 1.95
C LEU A 466 -6.04 0.13 1.12
N ASP A 467 -5.94 0.60 -0.12
CA ASP A 467 -4.73 0.52 -0.96
C ASP A 467 -4.11 -0.88 -1.07
N ASN A 468 -4.89 -1.85 -1.55
CA ASN A 468 -4.46 -3.24 -1.70
C ASN A 468 -4.00 -3.55 -3.14
N GLY A 469 -3.94 -2.55 -4.02
CA GLY A 469 -3.62 -2.69 -5.44
C GLY A 469 -2.23 -3.27 -5.73
N ARG A 470 -1.30 -3.23 -4.79
CA ARG A 470 0.04 -3.85 -4.91
C ARG A 470 0.15 -5.24 -4.28
N SER A 471 -0.99 -5.82 -3.90
CA SER A 471 -1.06 -7.20 -3.45
C SER A 471 -0.99 -8.16 -4.63
N PHE A 472 -0.76 -9.44 -4.34
CA PHE A 472 -0.66 -10.51 -5.35
C PHE A 472 0.37 -10.17 -6.44
N GLY A 473 1.48 -9.55 -6.04
CA GLY A 473 2.59 -9.24 -6.93
C GLY A 473 3.40 -10.47 -7.33
N ARG A 474 3.61 -11.40 -6.39
CA ARG A 474 4.36 -12.65 -6.57
C ARG A 474 3.66 -13.80 -5.88
N TYR A 475 3.64 -14.98 -6.51
CA TYR A 475 3.17 -16.24 -5.92
C TYR A 475 4.32 -17.22 -5.63
N ASP A 476 5.46 -17.01 -6.26
CA ASP A 476 6.66 -17.85 -6.14
C ASP A 476 7.58 -17.46 -4.97
N SER A 477 7.28 -16.35 -4.31
CA SER A 477 8.06 -15.79 -3.20
C SER A 477 7.14 -15.24 -2.11
N ASP A 478 7.57 -15.41 -0.85
CA ASP A 478 6.90 -14.91 0.35
C ASP A 478 7.85 -13.97 1.08
N ASP A 479 7.47 -12.70 1.22
CA ASP A 479 8.31 -11.72 1.89
C ASP A 479 7.98 -11.69 3.40
N LEU A 480 8.87 -12.29 4.18
CA LEU A 480 8.73 -12.40 5.63
C LEU A 480 8.85 -11.05 6.35
N SER A 481 9.37 -10.01 5.70
CA SER A 481 9.46 -8.69 6.32
C SER A 481 8.08 -8.07 6.57
N ILE A 482 7.02 -8.52 5.89
CA ILE A 482 5.62 -8.13 6.20
C ILE A 482 5.19 -8.62 7.60
N LEU A 483 5.74 -9.74 8.07
CA LEU A 483 5.46 -10.30 9.40
C LEU A 483 6.31 -9.68 10.51
N SER A 484 7.17 -8.70 10.22
CA SER A 484 8.01 -8.03 11.24
C SER A 484 7.22 -7.52 12.46
N PRO A 485 6.02 -6.90 12.32
CA PRO A 485 5.21 -6.52 13.46
C PRO A 485 4.87 -7.69 14.39
N ILE A 486 4.37 -8.79 13.83
CA ILE A 486 3.99 -9.99 14.60
C ILE A 486 5.23 -10.64 15.21
N ARG A 487 6.31 -10.78 14.44
CA ARG A 487 7.56 -11.42 14.85
C ARG A 487 8.27 -10.67 15.98
N GLN A 488 8.34 -9.34 15.90
CA GLN A 488 9.09 -8.53 16.86
C GLN A 488 8.24 -8.19 18.10
N CYS A 489 6.93 -7.97 17.95
CA CYS A 489 6.08 -7.65 19.08
C CYS A 489 5.55 -8.88 19.80
N CYS A 490 5.24 -9.97 19.08
CA CYS A 490 4.60 -11.18 19.60
C CYS A 490 3.33 -10.90 20.42
N PHE A 491 2.47 -10.01 19.94
CA PHE A 491 1.09 -9.85 20.42
C PHE A 491 0.14 -10.29 19.29
N PHE A 492 -0.95 -10.98 19.62
CA PHE A 492 -1.91 -11.40 18.61
C PHE A 492 -3.31 -11.53 19.19
N ARG A 493 -4.33 -11.16 18.42
CA ARG A 493 -5.72 -11.22 18.85
C ARG A 493 -6.23 -12.67 18.81
N TYR A 494 -6.84 -13.11 19.92
CA TYR A 494 -7.37 -14.47 20.03
C TYR A 494 -8.43 -14.75 18.94
N THR A 495 -9.39 -13.86 18.73
CA THR A 495 -10.45 -14.09 17.73
C THR A 495 -9.91 -14.17 16.32
N THR A 496 -8.90 -13.36 15.97
CA THR A 496 -8.20 -13.46 14.69
C THR A 496 -7.52 -14.82 14.55
N PHE A 497 -6.81 -15.29 15.58
CA PHE A 497 -6.19 -16.62 15.58
C PHE A 497 -7.22 -17.74 15.38
N ALA A 498 -8.34 -17.69 16.09
CA ALA A 498 -9.40 -18.68 15.98
C ALA A 498 -10.04 -18.69 14.58
N ARG A 499 -10.25 -17.52 13.98
CA ARG A 499 -10.76 -17.39 12.60
C ARG A 499 -9.76 -17.91 11.57
N LEU A 500 -8.47 -17.58 11.71
CA LEU A 500 -7.40 -18.11 10.86
C LEU A 500 -7.35 -19.64 10.92
N TYR A 501 -7.49 -20.23 12.10
CA TYR A 501 -7.54 -21.69 12.24
C TYR A 501 -8.79 -22.28 11.57
N ARG A 502 -9.94 -21.63 11.73
CA ARG A 502 -11.20 -22.07 11.10
C ARG A 502 -11.12 -22.04 9.56
N VAL A 503 -10.50 -21.03 8.96
CA VAL A 503 -10.32 -20.98 7.50
C VAL A 503 -9.26 -21.96 7.04
N TYR A 504 -8.20 -22.18 7.83
CA TYR A 504 -7.19 -23.21 7.58
C TYR A 504 -7.83 -24.61 7.47
N GLN A 505 -8.69 -24.99 8.42
CA GLN A 505 -9.37 -26.29 8.40
C GLN A 505 -10.27 -26.50 7.17
N GLN A 506 -10.82 -25.42 6.62
CA GLN A 506 -11.70 -25.45 5.44
C GLN A 506 -10.92 -25.34 4.10
N GLY A 507 -9.65 -24.92 4.15
CA GLY A 507 -8.84 -24.54 3.00
C GLY A 507 -9.10 -23.09 2.58
N LEU A 508 -8.16 -22.18 2.89
CA LEU A 508 -8.33 -20.75 2.59
C LEU A 508 -8.37 -20.51 1.07
N SER A 509 -7.50 -21.16 0.31
CA SER A 509 -7.50 -21.11 -1.16
C SER A 509 -8.86 -21.50 -1.77
N LYS A 510 -9.48 -22.57 -1.25
CA LYS A 510 -10.80 -23.05 -1.67
C LYS A 510 -11.88 -21.99 -1.38
N LEU A 511 -11.92 -21.48 -0.15
CA LEU A 511 -12.89 -20.45 0.24
C LEU A 511 -12.75 -19.18 -0.61
N VAL A 512 -11.52 -18.75 -0.90
CA VAL A 512 -11.25 -17.59 -1.77
C VAL A 512 -11.70 -17.89 -3.19
N SER A 513 -11.35 -19.05 -3.74
CA SER A 513 -11.76 -19.46 -5.09
C SER A 513 -13.28 -19.49 -5.25
N GLU A 514 -13.99 -20.09 -4.30
CA GLU A 514 -15.46 -20.17 -4.29
C GLU A 514 -16.10 -18.79 -4.16
N SER A 515 -15.57 -17.94 -3.28
CA SER A 515 -16.05 -16.58 -3.07
C SER A 515 -15.89 -15.73 -4.32
N LEU A 516 -14.74 -15.80 -5.00
CA LEU A 516 -14.49 -15.10 -6.25
C LEU A 516 -15.39 -15.60 -7.38
N LYS A 517 -15.49 -16.93 -7.57
CA LYS A 517 -16.33 -17.54 -8.62
C LYS A 517 -17.81 -17.22 -8.48
N THR A 518 -18.32 -17.21 -7.25
CA THR A 518 -19.76 -17.03 -6.99
C THR A 518 -20.18 -15.58 -7.07
N ASN A 519 -19.29 -14.68 -6.62
CA ASN A 519 -19.67 -13.29 -6.43
C ASN A 519 -19.20 -12.39 -7.56
N GLU A 520 -18.15 -12.72 -8.32
CA GLU A 520 -17.57 -11.81 -9.32
C GLU A 520 -18.02 -12.06 -10.77
N ALA A 521 -18.13 -10.98 -11.54
CA ALA A 521 -18.46 -11.04 -12.97
C ALA A 521 -17.21 -11.21 -13.85
N LEU A 522 -16.07 -10.70 -13.39
CA LEU A 522 -14.78 -10.92 -14.05
C LEU A 522 -14.30 -12.34 -13.75
N GLN A 523 -13.92 -13.06 -14.79
CA GLN A 523 -13.35 -14.39 -14.63
C GLN A 523 -11.87 -14.31 -14.24
N MET A 524 -11.37 -15.36 -13.58
CA MET A 524 -9.95 -15.52 -13.22
C MET A 524 -9.39 -14.27 -12.51
N ILE A 525 -10.00 -13.84 -11.40
CA ILE A 525 -9.45 -12.74 -10.59
C ILE A 525 -8.03 -13.07 -10.11
N LEU A 526 -7.80 -14.30 -9.66
CA LEU A 526 -6.49 -14.84 -9.32
C LEU A 526 -6.19 -16.05 -10.19
N VAL A 527 -4.91 -16.24 -10.52
CA VAL A 527 -4.40 -17.52 -11.05
C VAL A 527 -4.22 -18.53 -9.91
N ASP A 528 -4.22 -19.82 -10.23
CA ASP A 528 -4.19 -20.90 -9.24
C ASP A 528 -2.92 -20.85 -8.38
N GLU A 529 -1.80 -20.37 -8.91
CA GLU A 529 -0.55 -20.23 -8.17
C GLU A 529 -0.66 -19.26 -7.00
N HIS A 530 -1.45 -18.18 -7.13
CA HIS A 530 -1.73 -17.28 -6.01
C HIS A 530 -2.64 -17.93 -4.96
N LEU A 531 -3.58 -18.79 -5.38
CA LEU A 531 -4.41 -19.56 -4.45
C LEU A 531 -3.55 -20.56 -3.68
N ILE A 532 -2.59 -21.22 -4.31
CA ILE A 532 -1.65 -22.11 -3.62
C ILE A 532 -0.76 -21.30 -2.65
N ALA A 533 -0.30 -20.12 -3.06
CA ALA A 533 0.55 -19.27 -2.23
C ALA A 533 -0.17 -18.79 -0.95
N ILE A 534 -1.48 -18.53 -0.98
CA ILE A 534 -2.20 -18.06 0.21
C ILE A 534 -2.27 -19.11 1.32
N ASP A 535 -2.45 -20.39 0.97
CA ASP A 535 -2.43 -21.49 1.95
C ASP A 535 -1.02 -21.67 2.53
N ARG A 536 0.01 -21.62 1.68
CA ARG A 536 1.42 -21.67 2.13
C ARG A 536 1.75 -20.53 3.10
N ARG A 537 1.32 -19.30 2.79
CA ARG A 537 1.50 -18.14 3.68
C ARG A 537 0.75 -18.29 4.99
N LEU A 538 -0.45 -18.87 4.98
CA LEU A 538 -1.19 -19.14 6.21
C LEU A 538 -0.42 -20.10 7.14
N GLU A 539 0.22 -21.14 6.59
CA GLU A 539 1.09 -22.03 7.36
C GLU A 539 2.32 -21.31 7.93
N ILE A 540 2.97 -20.44 7.15
CA ILE A 540 4.10 -19.63 7.60
C ILE A 540 3.68 -18.71 8.76
N LEU A 541 2.52 -18.08 8.68
CA LEU A 541 1.98 -17.25 9.76
C LEU A 541 1.81 -18.07 11.05
N PHE A 542 1.25 -19.28 10.98
CA PHE A 542 1.16 -20.16 12.15
C PHE A 542 2.52 -20.55 12.72
N ALA A 543 3.53 -20.79 11.89
CA ALA A 543 4.89 -21.08 12.35
C ALA A 543 5.50 -19.91 13.14
N HIS A 544 5.26 -18.67 12.71
CA HIS A 544 5.68 -17.48 13.46
C HIS A 544 4.93 -17.33 14.78
N LEU A 545 3.63 -17.57 14.81
CA LEU A 545 2.84 -17.54 16.04
C LEU A 545 3.24 -18.65 17.03
N ASP A 546 3.53 -19.86 16.54
CA ASP A 546 4.08 -20.96 17.35
C ASP A 546 5.44 -20.56 17.98
N THR A 547 6.29 -19.88 17.22
CA THR A 547 7.58 -19.36 17.71
C THR A 547 7.39 -18.31 18.80
N CYS A 548 6.48 -17.36 18.59
CA CYS A 548 6.12 -16.38 19.62
C CYS A 548 5.60 -17.06 20.90
N ILE A 549 4.71 -18.06 20.77
CA ILE A 549 4.14 -18.79 21.92
C ILE A 549 5.21 -19.59 22.67
N LYS A 550 6.16 -20.22 21.97
CA LYS A 550 7.30 -20.88 22.61
C LYS A 550 8.18 -19.91 23.40
N THR A 551 8.28 -18.66 22.92
CA THR A 551 9.11 -17.62 23.54
C THR A 551 8.42 -16.97 24.74
N TYR A 552 7.14 -16.60 24.62
CA TYR A 552 6.42 -15.76 25.59
C TYR A 552 5.24 -16.46 26.27
N THR A 553 5.02 -17.75 26.03
CA THR A 553 3.82 -18.52 26.40
C THR A 553 2.54 -18.07 25.67
N VAL A 554 1.47 -18.86 25.74
CA VAL A 554 0.18 -18.47 25.14
C VAL A 554 -0.34 -17.17 25.73
N LYS A 555 -0.34 -17.03 27.06
CA LYS A 555 -0.87 -15.84 27.74
C LYS A 555 -0.08 -14.59 27.36
N GLY A 556 1.24 -14.71 27.21
CA GLY A 556 2.08 -13.61 26.77
C GLY A 556 1.79 -13.15 25.33
N VAL A 557 1.29 -14.03 24.46
CA VAL A 557 1.07 -13.69 23.03
C VAL A 557 -0.38 -13.37 22.73
N MET A 558 -1.30 -14.21 23.18
CA MET A 558 -2.71 -14.17 22.81
C MET A 558 -3.48 -13.21 23.72
N ILE A 559 -4.04 -12.16 23.12
CA ILE A 559 -4.90 -11.19 23.78
C ILE A 559 -6.36 -11.54 23.46
N ASP A 560 -7.11 -11.92 24.50
CA ASP A 560 -8.54 -12.17 24.41
C ASP A 560 -9.29 -10.83 24.36
N ASP A 561 -9.88 -10.53 23.20
CA ASP A 561 -10.71 -9.37 22.93
C ASP A 561 -12.16 -9.52 23.39
N GLY A 562 -12.55 -10.65 23.99
CA GLY A 562 -13.86 -10.87 24.60
C GLY A 562 -14.97 -11.20 23.61
N ILE A 563 -14.63 -11.46 22.34
CA ILE A 563 -15.57 -11.91 21.31
C ILE A 563 -15.43 -13.43 21.20
N ASP A 564 -16.56 -14.13 21.14
CA ASP A 564 -16.61 -15.59 21.04
C ASP A 564 -16.43 -16.13 19.61
#